data_AF-A0A971MW46-F1
#
_entry.id   AF-A0A971MW46-F1
#
_cell.length_a   1.000
_cell.length_b   1.000
_cell.length_c   1.000
_cell.angle_alpha   90.00
_cell.angle_beta   90.00
_cell.angle_gamma   90.00
#
_symmetry.space_group_name_H-M   'P 1'
#
loop_
_entity.id
_entity.type
_entity.pdbx_description
1 polymer ?
#
loop_
_entity_poly.entity_id
_entity_poly.type
_entity_poly.pdbx_seq_one_letter_code
_entity_poly.pdbx_strand_id
1 'polypeptide(L)'
;MENDKQITENYVEKIKSIFLSDDLLVKNAKPEVYSLTDEFAKSKENKNRLTFVLILMYVVVIGCGAYFLTTIEEIKNKRIEVNIAEFRQFNLIELLTEKKDNEEKLAQLQQELEDYRVKAMKQIKNLSPQEQQKAIAVLNEKMKSLEESYSRQIKEKEKALATLEQSINAEKRKITASVRKSEAAIENYQNLAQTKQVENERLIIQYEGTIAKLKADHRAELELIEKEKQRLTEDLIARYNPKFARGEIASIINVKSRVKTAKADNKYDRILADEGILSEAEFHQIDKKVQSQKVLISGLQEVGYENSVPTVLDKLDQLLDSVISDYGNLWRSLAGQLGEKKERLNSYDYALKYLAMTGRETGYVIDPRDPKRMIVFIDQIYSVKKGDVAYVFKNDAIPIAKVVLYPEKGGVTAKVKEILKPIKIEPFDKILLKLEVAP
;
A
#
# COMPACT_ATOMS: atom_id res chain seq x y z
N MET A 1 -0.60 27.83 -22.52
CA MET A 1 -1.51 26.93 -21.78
C MET A 1 -2.37 27.79 -20.86
N GLU A 2 -3.70 27.61 -20.85
CA GLU A 2 -4.63 28.52 -20.14
C GLU A 2 -4.60 28.40 -18.60
N ASN A 3 -3.86 27.44 -18.04
CA ASN A 3 -3.84 27.19 -16.59
C ASN A 3 -2.72 27.91 -15.80
N ASP A 4 -1.75 28.52 -16.47
CA ASP A 4 -0.61 29.16 -15.76
C ASP A 4 -1.01 30.43 -14.97
N LYS A 5 -2.19 31.00 -15.24
CA LYS A 5 -2.65 32.23 -14.57
C LYS A 5 -3.39 31.99 -13.25
N GLN A 6 -3.58 30.74 -12.82
CA GLN A 6 -4.37 30.42 -11.63
C GLN A 6 -3.54 29.96 -10.40
N ILE A 7 -2.22 29.79 -10.52
CA ILE A 7 -1.40 29.24 -9.44
C ILE A 7 -0.37 30.26 -8.99
N THR A 8 -0.64 30.91 -7.85
CA THR A 8 0.28 31.83 -7.16
C THR A 8 1.45 31.06 -6.53
N GLU A 9 2.68 31.58 -6.65
CA GLU A 9 3.95 31.04 -6.07
C GLU A 9 3.84 30.62 -4.59
N ASN A 10 2.93 31.23 -3.83
CA ASN A 10 2.57 30.89 -2.45
C ASN A 10 2.16 29.41 -2.22
N TYR A 11 1.82 28.66 -3.26
CA TYR A 11 1.32 27.28 -3.14
C TYR A 11 2.45 26.25 -2.94
N VAL A 12 3.64 26.48 -3.53
CA VAL A 12 4.78 25.55 -3.44
C VAL A 12 5.44 25.61 -2.06
N GLU A 13 5.52 26.78 -1.45
CA GLU A 13 6.03 26.93 -0.08
C GLU A 13 5.10 26.29 0.95
N LYS A 14 3.78 26.39 0.74
CA LYS A 14 2.78 25.77 1.61
C LYS A 14 2.83 24.24 1.57
N ILE A 15 3.12 23.65 0.41
CA ILE A 15 3.29 22.19 0.25
C ILE A 15 4.55 21.71 0.99
N LYS A 16 5.66 22.47 0.93
CA LYS A 16 6.90 22.13 1.66
C LYS A 16 6.70 22.15 3.17
N SER A 17 5.99 23.14 3.71
CA SER A 17 5.74 23.24 5.16
C SER A 17 4.77 22.19 5.72
N ILE A 18 3.99 21.52 4.85
CA ILE A 18 2.97 20.53 5.25
C ILE A 18 3.51 19.09 5.14
N PHE A 19 4.35 18.79 4.14
CA PHE A 19 4.98 17.47 4.01
C PHE A 19 6.26 17.32 4.84
N LEU A 20 6.95 18.43 5.12
CA LEU A 20 8.08 18.49 6.03
C LEU A 20 7.67 19.36 7.21
N SER A 21 6.84 18.80 8.11
CA SER A 21 6.70 19.37 9.45
C SER A 21 8.10 19.53 10.04
N ASP A 22 8.40 20.67 10.68
CA ASP A 22 9.72 20.92 11.29
C ASP A 22 10.17 19.80 12.27
N ASP A 23 9.23 18.98 12.76
CA ASP A 23 9.50 17.77 13.56
C ASP A 23 10.16 16.61 12.78
N LEU A 24 9.98 16.52 11.46
CA LEU A 24 10.61 15.51 10.59
C LEU A 24 12.00 15.92 10.08
N LEU A 25 12.41 17.18 10.30
CA LEU A 25 13.74 17.69 9.97
C LEU A 25 14.74 17.51 11.13
N VAL A 26 14.45 16.62 12.08
CA VAL A 26 15.45 16.18 13.05
C VAL A 26 16.43 15.22 12.37
N LYS A 27 17.62 15.78 12.13
CA LYS A 27 18.92 15.15 11.83
C LYS A 27 19.13 14.58 10.42
N ASN A 28 20.09 15.22 9.77
CA ASN A 28 21.03 14.65 8.79
C ASN A 28 21.59 13.28 9.24
N ALA A 29 20.83 12.20 9.06
CA ALA A 29 21.35 10.84 9.10
C ALA A 29 21.49 10.37 7.64
N LYS A 30 22.74 10.34 7.15
CA LYS A 30 23.06 9.61 5.93
C LYS A 30 22.57 8.16 6.11
N PRO A 31 21.99 7.52 5.08
CA PRO A 31 21.55 6.13 5.20
C PRO A 31 22.77 5.26 5.51
N GLU A 32 22.82 4.70 6.73
CA GLU A 32 23.81 3.69 7.08
C GLU A 32 23.45 2.42 6.30
N VAL A 33 24.26 2.12 5.29
CA VAL A 33 24.22 0.85 4.57
C VAL A 33 24.56 -0.25 5.58
N TYR A 34 23.57 -1.08 5.89
CA TYR A 34 23.71 -2.16 6.87
C TYR A 34 24.65 -3.26 6.33
N SER A 35 25.90 -3.21 6.78
CA SER A 35 26.96 -4.18 6.47
C SER A 35 27.10 -5.13 7.67
N LEU A 36 26.58 -6.35 7.52
CA LEU A 36 26.71 -7.42 8.54
C LEU A 36 28.19 -7.66 8.90
N THR A 37 29.08 -7.52 7.93
CA THR A 37 30.54 -7.66 8.11
C THR A 37 31.15 -6.64 9.06
N ASP A 38 30.65 -5.39 9.08
CA ASP A 38 31.17 -4.35 9.99
C ASP A 38 30.61 -4.48 11.42
N GLU A 39 29.39 -5.01 11.58
CA GLU A 39 28.83 -5.28 12.92
C GLU A 39 29.55 -6.45 13.63
N PHE A 40 29.92 -7.51 12.91
CA PHE A 40 30.67 -8.63 13.51
C PHE A 40 32.10 -8.21 13.92
N ALA A 41 32.72 -7.28 13.20
CA ALA A 41 34.02 -6.73 13.57
C ALA A 41 33.94 -5.85 14.84
N LYS A 42 32.91 -4.99 14.96
CA LYS A 42 32.67 -4.16 16.15
C LYS A 42 32.27 -4.97 17.40
N SER A 43 31.56 -6.08 17.24
CA SER A 43 31.09 -6.94 18.35
C SER A 43 32.23 -7.67 19.08
N LYS A 44 33.36 -7.92 18.41
CA LYS A 44 34.48 -8.68 18.99
C LYS A 44 35.38 -7.85 19.91
N GLU A 45 35.50 -6.54 19.68
CA GLU A 45 36.32 -5.65 20.51
C GLU A 45 35.56 -4.98 21.66
N ASN A 46 34.24 -4.80 21.53
CA ASN A 46 33.45 -4.10 22.55
C ASN A 46 32.63 -5.07 23.39
N LYS A 47 33.31 -5.87 24.22
CA LYS A 47 32.64 -6.64 25.29
C LYS A 47 32.01 -5.66 26.27
N ASN A 48 30.72 -5.40 26.08
CA ASN A 48 29.97 -4.41 26.82
C ASN A 48 29.91 -4.80 28.30
N ARG A 49 30.74 -4.15 29.14
CA ARG A 49 30.79 -4.38 30.60
C ARG A 49 29.42 -4.18 31.25
N LEU A 50 28.58 -3.35 30.65
CA LEU A 50 27.19 -3.12 31.06
C LEU A 50 26.34 -4.40 31.00
N THR A 51 26.58 -5.28 30.01
CA THR A 51 25.87 -6.57 29.91
C THR A 51 26.27 -7.51 31.05
N PHE A 52 27.55 -7.56 31.42
CA PHE A 52 27.99 -8.34 32.58
C PHE A 52 27.44 -7.78 33.91
N VAL A 53 27.36 -6.45 34.05
CA VAL A 53 26.73 -5.81 35.21
C VAL A 53 25.23 -6.11 35.27
N LEU A 54 24.52 -6.11 34.13
CA LEU A 54 23.10 -6.48 34.06
C LEU A 54 22.86 -7.95 34.42
N ILE A 55 23.71 -8.86 33.94
CA ILE A 55 23.63 -10.29 34.30
C ILE A 55 23.88 -10.46 35.81
N LEU A 56 24.88 -9.78 36.37
CA LEU A 56 25.15 -9.82 37.81
C LEU A 56 23.96 -9.27 38.61
N MET A 57 23.39 -8.13 38.19
CA MET A 57 22.21 -7.53 38.82
C MET A 57 21.01 -8.49 38.77
N TYR A 58 20.78 -9.16 37.65
CA TYR A 58 19.69 -10.13 37.50
C TYR A 58 19.83 -11.31 38.46
N VAL A 59 21.05 -11.84 38.62
CA VAL A 59 21.33 -12.91 39.59
C VAL A 59 21.09 -12.44 41.03
N VAL A 60 21.47 -11.20 41.37
CA VAL A 60 21.21 -10.61 42.69
C VAL A 60 19.71 -10.42 42.95
N VAL A 61 18.95 -9.93 41.97
CA VAL A 61 17.50 -9.75 42.10
C VAL A 61 16.78 -11.08 42.30
N ILE A 62 17.19 -12.14 41.59
CA ILE A 62 16.63 -13.48 41.81
C ILE A 62 16.98 -13.99 43.21
N GLY A 63 18.24 -13.82 43.65
CA GLY A 63 18.66 -14.23 44.99
C GLY A 63 17.89 -13.50 46.10
N CYS A 64 17.73 -12.18 45.98
CA CYS A 64 16.93 -11.38 46.90
C CYS A 64 15.45 -11.77 46.86
N GLY A 65 14.90 -12.04 45.68
CA GLY A 65 13.52 -12.50 45.51
C GLY A 65 13.28 -13.84 46.22
N ALA A 66 14.18 -14.81 46.03
CA ALA A 66 14.10 -16.11 46.69
C ALA A 66 14.22 -16.02 48.22
N TYR A 67 15.11 -15.15 48.72
CA TYR A 67 15.26 -14.87 50.16
C TYR A 67 14.02 -14.19 50.76
N PHE A 68 13.41 -13.24 50.03
CA PHE A 68 12.16 -12.60 50.47
C PHE A 68 10.98 -13.57 50.48
N LEU A 69 10.90 -14.47 49.50
CA LEU A 69 9.83 -15.46 49.43
C LEU A 69 9.91 -16.44 50.60
N THR A 70 11.11 -16.94 50.89
CA THR A 70 11.34 -17.86 52.02
C THR A 70 11.07 -17.19 53.37
N THR A 71 11.49 -15.94 53.57
CA THR A 71 11.19 -15.20 54.81
C THR A 71 9.70 -14.86 54.95
N ILE A 72 8.99 -14.54 53.87
CA ILE A 72 7.53 -14.32 53.91
C ILE A 72 6.78 -15.61 54.26
N GLU A 73 7.20 -16.76 53.72
CA GLU A 73 6.61 -18.05 54.07
C GLU A 73 6.88 -18.44 55.53
N GLU A 74 8.09 -18.22 56.04
CA GLU A 74 8.40 -18.42 57.47
C GLU A 74 7.55 -17.52 58.39
N ILE A 75 7.30 -16.27 57.98
CA ILE A 75 6.45 -15.34 58.74
C ILE A 75 4.97 -15.76 58.67
N LYS A 76 4.51 -16.29 57.53
CA LYS A 76 3.13 -16.80 57.38
C LYS A 76 2.90 -18.09 58.17
N ASN A 77 3.86 -19.01 58.18
CA ASN A 77 3.76 -20.26 58.95
C ASN A 77 3.80 -20.02 60.46
N LYS A 78 4.41 -18.92 60.94
CA LYS A 78 4.33 -18.50 62.35
C LYS A 78 3.00 -17.83 62.74
N ARG A 79 2.09 -17.57 61.80
CA ARG A 79 0.80 -16.86 62.05
C ARG A 79 -0.45 -17.67 61.70
N ILE A 80 -0.37 -19.00 61.66
CA ILE A 80 -1.58 -19.81 61.74
C ILE A 80 -1.94 -19.95 63.24
N GLU A 81 -2.42 -18.85 63.82
CA GLU A 81 -3.22 -18.94 65.04
C GLU A 81 -4.51 -19.66 64.67
N VAL A 82 -4.63 -20.90 65.12
CA VAL A 82 -5.86 -21.70 65.06
C VAL A 82 -7.01 -20.81 65.54
N ASN A 83 -7.97 -20.54 64.66
CA ASN A 83 -9.06 -19.59 64.88
C ASN A 83 -9.98 -20.10 66.02
N ILE A 84 -9.79 -19.55 67.23
CA ILE A 84 -10.41 -19.93 68.53
C ILE A 84 -11.88 -19.47 68.61
N ALA A 85 -12.64 -19.55 67.52
CA ALA A 85 -14.07 -19.26 67.54
C ALA A 85 -14.87 -20.47 68.02
N GLU A 86 -14.55 -21.67 67.52
CA GLU A 86 -15.21 -22.92 67.88
C GLU A 86 -14.93 -23.34 69.33
N PHE A 87 -13.71 -23.11 69.83
CA PHE A 87 -13.33 -23.42 71.22
C PHE A 87 -14.04 -22.55 72.28
N ARG A 88 -14.43 -21.31 71.94
CA ARG A 88 -15.17 -20.44 72.88
C ARG A 88 -16.63 -20.85 73.04
N GLN A 89 -17.24 -21.35 71.96
CA GLN A 89 -18.59 -21.94 72.04
C GLN A 89 -18.56 -23.24 72.84
N PHE A 90 -17.52 -24.06 72.65
CA PHE A 90 -17.32 -25.27 73.44
C PHE A 90 -17.20 -24.96 74.94
N ASN A 91 -16.38 -23.98 75.31
CA ASN A 91 -16.20 -23.55 76.70
C ASN A 91 -17.49 -23.01 77.34
N LEU A 92 -18.30 -22.21 76.61
CA LEU A 92 -19.57 -21.71 77.13
C LEU A 92 -20.61 -22.84 77.31
N ILE A 93 -20.65 -23.81 76.39
CA ILE A 93 -21.53 -24.98 76.50
C ILE A 93 -21.13 -25.83 77.69
N GLU A 94 -19.82 -26.08 77.87
CA GLU A 94 -19.26 -26.85 78.99
C GLU A 94 -19.57 -26.18 80.33
N LEU A 95 -19.39 -24.85 80.44
CA LEU A 95 -19.77 -24.06 81.62
C LEU A 95 -21.29 -24.08 81.88
N LEU A 96 -22.13 -24.08 80.84
CA LEU A 96 -23.58 -24.17 80.99
C LEU A 96 -24.02 -25.57 81.43
N THR A 97 -23.38 -26.63 80.94
CA THR A 97 -23.62 -28.00 81.40
C THR A 97 -23.14 -28.20 82.84
N GLU A 98 -21.97 -27.67 83.21
CA GLU A 98 -21.45 -27.72 84.57
C GLU A 98 -22.35 -26.94 85.55
N LYS A 99 -22.97 -25.84 85.10
CA LYS A 99 -23.98 -25.09 85.88
C LYS A 99 -25.16 -25.99 86.19
N LYS A 100 -25.72 -26.61 85.14
CA LYS A 100 -26.91 -27.47 85.24
C LYS A 100 -26.66 -28.68 86.14
N ASP A 101 -25.51 -29.34 86.00
CA ASP A 101 -25.11 -30.48 86.85
C ASP A 101 -24.94 -30.08 88.32
N ASN A 102 -24.40 -28.89 88.60
CA ASN A 102 -24.26 -28.38 89.97
C ASN A 102 -25.60 -27.94 90.57
N GLU A 103 -26.51 -27.37 89.79
CA GLU A 103 -27.89 -27.08 90.21
C GLU A 103 -28.66 -28.36 90.56
N GLU A 104 -28.55 -29.41 89.74
CA GLU A 104 -29.20 -30.71 89.96
C GLU A 104 -28.66 -31.41 91.22
N LYS A 105 -27.34 -31.42 91.41
CA LYS A 105 -26.70 -31.96 92.64
C LYS A 105 -27.08 -31.18 93.88
N LEU A 106 -27.23 -29.85 93.79
CA LEU A 106 -27.68 -29.04 94.91
C LEU A 106 -29.14 -29.36 95.28
N ALA A 107 -30.02 -29.51 94.29
CA ALA A 107 -31.40 -29.94 94.51
C ALA A 107 -31.47 -31.34 95.15
N GLN A 108 -30.65 -32.29 94.68
CA GLN A 108 -30.54 -33.64 95.26
C GLN A 108 -30.07 -33.60 96.73
N LEU A 109 -29.00 -32.85 97.03
CA LEU A 109 -28.49 -32.72 98.41
C LEU A 109 -29.51 -32.07 99.36
N GLN A 110 -30.27 -31.09 98.87
CA GLN A 110 -31.38 -30.49 99.64
C GLN A 110 -32.50 -31.50 99.90
N GLN A 111 -32.86 -32.29 98.88
CA GLN A 111 -33.90 -33.30 98.99
C GLN A 111 -33.50 -34.48 99.89
N GLU A 112 -32.26 -34.96 99.79
CA GLU A 112 -31.72 -36.03 100.63
C GLU A 112 -31.66 -35.62 102.11
N LEU A 113 -31.27 -34.37 102.41
CA LEU A 113 -31.29 -33.83 103.78
C LEU A 113 -32.71 -33.90 104.36
N GLU A 114 -33.71 -33.54 103.56
CA GLU A 114 -35.11 -33.51 103.99
C GLU A 114 -35.72 -34.91 104.11
N ASP A 115 -35.39 -35.83 103.20
CA ASP A 115 -35.75 -37.24 103.31
C ASP A 115 -35.10 -37.90 104.53
N TYR A 116 -33.86 -37.55 104.86
CA TYR A 116 -33.20 -38.00 106.09
C TYR A 116 -33.88 -37.45 107.35
N ARG A 117 -34.27 -36.17 107.37
CA ARG A 117 -35.07 -35.60 108.47
C ARG A 117 -36.38 -36.35 108.68
N VAL A 118 -37.10 -36.63 107.59
CA VAL A 118 -38.37 -37.36 107.63
C VAL A 118 -38.16 -38.81 108.09
N LYS A 119 -37.13 -39.52 107.61
CA LYS A 119 -36.81 -40.90 108.03
C LYS A 119 -36.37 -40.97 109.50
N ALA A 120 -35.55 -40.03 109.96
CA ALA A 120 -35.11 -39.94 111.35
C ALA A 120 -36.30 -39.70 112.29
N MET A 121 -37.21 -38.77 111.95
CA MET A 121 -38.45 -38.55 112.70
C MET A 121 -39.38 -39.78 112.71
N LYS A 122 -39.42 -40.53 111.60
CA LYS A 122 -40.25 -41.74 111.49
C LYS A 122 -39.71 -42.89 112.36
N GLN A 123 -38.39 -43.01 112.51
CA GLN A 123 -37.75 -43.97 113.40
C GLN A 123 -38.01 -43.65 114.89
N ILE A 124 -38.10 -42.37 115.26
CA ILE A 124 -38.43 -41.94 116.63
C ILE A 124 -39.85 -42.35 117.04
N LYS A 125 -40.80 -42.42 116.09
CA LYS A 125 -42.22 -42.68 116.36
C LYS A 125 -42.55 -44.13 116.75
N ASN A 126 -41.63 -45.07 116.56
CA ASN A 126 -41.86 -46.51 116.75
C ASN A 126 -41.27 -47.11 118.06
N LEU A 127 -40.79 -46.28 119.00
CA LEU A 127 -40.10 -46.72 120.23
C LEU A 127 -40.89 -46.37 121.51
N SER A 128 -40.75 -47.20 122.57
CA SER A 128 -41.45 -47.10 123.87
C SER A 128 -41.02 -45.88 124.72
N PRO A 129 -41.90 -45.27 125.55
CA PRO A 129 -41.68 -43.93 126.16
C PRO A 129 -40.43 -43.77 127.04
N GLN A 130 -39.84 -44.84 127.57
CA GLN A 130 -38.65 -44.77 128.44
C GLN A 130 -37.31 -44.89 127.68
N GLU A 131 -37.32 -45.35 126.43
CA GLU A 131 -36.11 -45.41 125.57
C GLU A 131 -35.99 -44.21 124.63
N GLN A 132 -37.10 -43.49 124.41
CA GLN A 132 -37.18 -42.31 123.53
C GLN A 132 -36.20 -41.20 123.94
N GLN A 133 -36.03 -40.90 125.23
CA GLN A 133 -35.18 -39.78 125.66
C GLN A 133 -33.68 -39.99 125.41
N LYS A 134 -33.16 -41.23 125.52
CA LYS A 134 -31.76 -41.53 125.20
C LYS A 134 -31.53 -41.64 123.69
N ALA A 135 -32.49 -42.19 122.95
CA ALA A 135 -32.43 -42.25 121.49
C ALA A 135 -32.50 -40.86 120.85
N ILE A 136 -33.34 -39.95 121.36
CA ILE A 136 -33.46 -38.57 120.87
C ILE A 136 -32.17 -37.76 121.10
N ALA A 137 -31.48 -37.94 122.23
CA ALA A 137 -30.22 -37.24 122.49
C ALA A 137 -29.09 -37.69 121.55
N VAL A 138 -28.90 -39.00 121.37
CA VAL A 138 -27.89 -39.57 120.46
C VAL A 138 -28.21 -39.26 118.99
N LEU A 139 -29.49 -39.26 118.63
CA LEU A 139 -29.94 -38.93 117.28
C LEU A 139 -29.81 -37.43 116.99
N ASN A 140 -30.07 -36.55 117.95
CA ASN A 140 -29.86 -35.11 117.80
C ASN A 140 -28.37 -34.74 117.61
N GLU A 141 -27.47 -35.43 118.31
CA GLU A 141 -26.02 -35.23 118.14
C GLU A 141 -25.54 -35.72 116.76
N LYS A 142 -26.07 -36.86 116.30
CA LYS A 142 -25.86 -37.35 114.92
C LYS A 142 -26.50 -36.44 113.86
N MET A 143 -27.69 -35.91 114.12
CA MET A 143 -28.40 -34.98 113.23
C MET A 143 -27.65 -33.66 113.10
N LYS A 144 -27.10 -33.12 114.20
CA LYS A 144 -26.34 -31.89 114.17
C LYS A 144 -25.04 -32.02 113.36
N SER A 145 -24.30 -33.11 113.56
CA SER A 145 -23.08 -33.37 112.78
C SER A 145 -23.36 -33.65 111.29
N LEU A 146 -24.51 -34.26 110.98
CA LEU A 146 -24.95 -34.49 109.60
C LEU A 146 -25.46 -33.21 108.93
N GLU A 147 -26.26 -32.39 109.62
CA GLU A 147 -26.71 -31.08 109.10
C GLU A 147 -25.52 -30.13 108.89
N GLU A 148 -24.51 -30.16 109.77
CA GLU A 148 -23.28 -29.40 109.57
C GLU A 148 -22.48 -29.88 108.34
N SER A 149 -22.48 -31.18 108.02
CA SER A 149 -21.78 -31.69 106.85
C SER A 149 -22.50 -31.37 105.53
N TYR A 150 -23.82 -31.53 105.47
CA TYR A 150 -24.60 -31.17 104.28
C TYR A 150 -24.71 -29.66 104.08
N SER A 151 -24.86 -28.86 105.15
CA SER A 151 -24.90 -27.39 105.03
C SER A 151 -23.57 -26.81 104.54
N ARG A 152 -22.43 -27.43 104.89
CA ARG A 152 -21.13 -27.09 104.31
C ARG A 152 -21.08 -27.39 102.81
N GLN A 153 -21.53 -28.58 102.40
CA GLN A 153 -21.56 -28.96 100.98
C GLN A 153 -22.50 -28.08 100.14
N ILE A 154 -23.68 -27.73 100.68
CA ILE A 154 -24.62 -26.81 100.02
C ILE A 154 -23.98 -25.43 99.84
N LYS A 155 -23.38 -24.85 100.89
CA LYS A 155 -22.70 -23.55 100.80
C LYS A 155 -21.53 -23.56 99.81
N GLU A 156 -20.78 -24.66 99.76
CA GLU A 156 -19.68 -24.83 98.81
C GLU A 156 -20.20 -24.88 97.37
N LYS A 157 -21.31 -25.58 97.12
CA LYS A 157 -21.98 -25.66 95.81
C LYS A 157 -22.65 -24.35 95.39
N GLU A 158 -23.28 -23.62 96.31
CA GLU A 158 -23.81 -22.27 96.04
C GLU A 158 -22.69 -21.30 95.65
N LYS A 159 -21.54 -21.37 96.34
CA LYS A 159 -20.38 -20.55 96.00
C LYS A 159 -19.80 -20.92 94.63
N ALA A 160 -19.75 -22.22 94.30
CA ALA A 160 -19.32 -22.69 92.99
C ALA A 160 -20.25 -22.17 91.87
N LEU A 161 -21.57 -22.21 92.07
CA LEU A 161 -22.55 -21.65 91.12
C LEU A 161 -22.39 -20.15 90.92
N ALA A 162 -22.16 -19.38 92.00
CA ALA A 162 -21.92 -17.94 91.90
C ALA A 162 -20.64 -17.62 91.10
N THR A 163 -19.57 -18.39 91.30
CA THR A 163 -18.33 -18.22 90.52
C THR A 163 -18.52 -18.59 89.04
N LEU A 164 -19.31 -19.61 88.76
CA LEU A 164 -19.62 -20.07 87.41
C LEU A 164 -20.53 -19.08 86.66
N GLU A 165 -21.48 -18.45 87.34
CA GLU A 165 -22.32 -17.40 86.75
C GLU A 165 -21.52 -16.15 86.39
N GLN A 166 -20.51 -15.81 87.19
CA GLN A 166 -19.59 -14.72 86.89
C GLN A 166 -18.71 -15.03 85.67
N SER A 167 -18.22 -16.27 85.51
CA SER A 167 -17.43 -16.67 84.33
C SER A 167 -18.26 -16.68 83.05
N ILE A 168 -19.49 -17.22 83.09
CA ILE A 168 -20.44 -17.21 81.96
C ILE A 168 -20.73 -15.77 81.49
N ASN A 169 -20.96 -14.84 82.43
CA ASN A 169 -21.23 -13.45 82.10
C ASN A 169 -20.00 -12.72 81.51
N ALA A 170 -18.81 -13.04 82.02
CA ALA A 170 -17.56 -12.50 81.47
C ALA A 170 -17.31 -13.00 80.04
N GLU A 171 -17.60 -14.26 79.74
CA GLU A 171 -17.42 -14.86 78.42
C GLU A 171 -18.45 -14.34 77.41
N LYS A 172 -19.72 -14.22 77.79
CA LYS A 172 -20.75 -13.56 76.97
C LYS A 172 -20.35 -12.14 76.56
N ARG A 173 -19.84 -11.33 77.50
CA ARG A 173 -19.37 -9.96 77.20
C ARG A 173 -18.23 -9.95 76.18
N LYS A 174 -17.29 -10.89 76.28
CA LYS A 174 -16.19 -11.03 75.31
C LYS A 174 -16.69 -11.41 73.92
N ILE A 175 -17.66 -12.33 73.84
CA ILE A 175 -18.28 -12.74 72.56
C ILE A 175 -18.99 -11.56 71.91
N THR A 176 -19.83 -10.82 72.65
CA THR A 176 -20.52 -9.64 72.12
C THR A 176 -19.55 -8.56 71.65
N ALA A 177 -18.45 -8.34 72.38
CA ALA A 177 -17.41 -7.40 71.98
C ALA A 177 -16.67 -7.84 70.70
N SER A 178 -16.40 -9.15 70.52
CA SER A 178 -15.83 -9.66 69.28
C SER A 178 -16.79 -9.57 68.10
N VAL A 179 -18.08 -9.84 68.30
CA VAL A 179 -19.10 -9.75 67.25
C VAL A 179 -19.24 -8.31 66.76
N ARG A 180 -19.29 -7.32 67.66
CA ARG A 180 -19.31 -5.89 67.28
C ARG A 180 -18.06 -5.47 66.51
N LYS A 181 -16.89 -5.98 66.89
CA LYS A 181 -15.64 -5.70 66.17
C LYS A 181 -15.65 -6.33 64.77
N SER A 182 -16.18 -7.54 64.61
CA SER A 182 -16.32 -8.16 63.30
C SER A 182 -17.36 -7.45 62.43
N GLU A 183 -18.49 -7.02 62.99
CA GLU A 183 -19.51 -6.25 62.27
C GLU A 183 -18.94 -4.92 61.75
N ALA A 184 -18.24 -4.16 62.60
CA ALA A 184 -17.60 -2.92 62.18
C ALA A 184 -16.51 -3.14 61.11
N ALA A 185 -15.79 -4.26 61.16
CA ALA A 185 -14.82 -4.61 60.12
C ALA A 185 -15.52 -4.94 58.79
N ILE A 186 -16.60 -5.72 58.83
CA ILE A 186 -17.40 -6.07 57.64
C ILE A 186 -18.00 -4.81 57.01
N GLU A 187 -18.58 -3.92 57.81
CA GLU A 187 -19.14 -2.66 57.34
C GLU A 187 -18.08 -1.78 56.66
N ASN A 188 -16.88 -1.69 57.26
CA ASN A 188 -15.76 -0.96 56.65
C ASN A 188 -15.32 -1.58 55.31
N TYR A 189 -15.23 -2.91 55.22
CA TYR A 189 -14.93 -3.60 53.97
C TYR A 189 -16.02 -3.38 52.90
N GLN A 190 -17.29 -3.37 53.27
CA GLN A 190 -18.40 -3.07 52.37
C GLN A 190 -18.32 -1.64 51.84
N ASN A 191 -18.10 -0.66 52.73
CA ASN A 191 -17.94 0.74 52.35
C ASN A 191 -16.74 0.96 51.42
N LEU A 192 -15.62 0.29 51.67
CA LEU A 192 -14.42 0.34 50.82
C LEU A 192 -14.65 -0.34 49.45
N ALA A 193 -15.40 -1.44 49.41
CA ALA A 193 -15.77 -2.09 48.15
C ALA A 193 -16.68 -1.18 47.31
N GLN A 194 -17.67 -0.53 47.94
CA GLN A 194 -18.59 0.37 47.28
C GLN A 194 -17.89 1.63 46.75
N THR A 195 -16.98 2.23 47.52
CA THR A 195 -16.18 3.37 47.03
C THR A 195 -15.29 3.00 45.85
N LYS A 196 -14.65 1.83 45.89
CA LYS A 196 -13.85 1.32 44.75
C LYS A 196 -14.70 1.06 43.51
N GLN A 197 -15.93 0.57 43.66
CA GLN A 197 -16.84 0.40 42.52
C GLN A 197 -17.18 1.74 41.87
N VAL A 198 -17.52 2.75 42.67
CA VAL A 198 -17.82 4.11 42.17
C VAL A 198 -16.61 4.75 41.48
N GLU A 199 -15.40 4.59 42.03
CA GLU A 199 -14.18 5.07 41.37
C GLU A 199 -13.90 4.37 40.04
N ASN A 200 -14.07 3.04 39.99
CA ASN A 200 -13.90 2.26 38.77
C ASN A 200 -14.92 2.69 37.70
N GLU A 201 -16.18 2.88 38.06
CA GLU A 201 -17.21 3.38 37.14
C GLU A 201 -16.86 4.76 36.61
N ARG A 202 -16.38 5.67 37.47
CA ARG A 202 -15.94 7.00 37.07
C ARG A 202 -14.75 6.95 36.09
N LEU A 203 -13.78 6.07 36.35
CA LEU A 203 -12.64 5.84 35.46
C LEU A 203 -13.11 5.29 34.10
N ILE A 204 -14.04 4.34 34.09
CA ILE A 204 -14.62 3.79 32.86
C ILE A 204 -15.28 4.91 32.06
N ILE A 205 -16.14 5.73 32.66
CA ILE A 205 -16.81 6.85 31.98
C ILE A 205 -15.79 7.84 31.42
N GLN A 206 -14.72 8.14 32.17
CA GLN A 206 -13.68 9.06 31.72
C GLN A 206 -12.90 8.49 30.53
N TYR A 207 -12.49 7.22 30.57
CA TYR A 207 -11.79 6.56 29.47
C TYR A 207 -12.69 6.37 28.24
N GLU A 208 -13.96 6.02 28.43
CA GLU A 208 -14.92 5.94 27.33
C GLU A 208 -15.11 7.31 26.65
N GLY A 209 -15.19 8.38 27.44
CA GLY A 209 -15.26 9.74 26.93
C GLY A 209 -14.02 10.17 26.14
N THR A 210 -12.81 9.86 26.65
CA THR A 210 -11.56 10.18 25.93
C THR A 210 -11.41 9.36 24.67
N ILE A 211 -11.74 8.06 24.70
CA ILE A 211 -11.73 7.20 23.51
C ILE A 211 -12.74 7.70 22.47
N ALA A 212 -13.95 8.10 22.89
CA ALA A 212 -14.96 8.62 21.98
C ALA A 212 -14.49 9.93 21.33
N LYS A 213 -13.89 10.85 22.10
CA LYS A 213 -13.32 12.08 21.58
C LYS A 213 -12.18 11.81 20.60
N LEU A 214 -11.23 10.95 20.97
CA LEU A 214 -10.10 10.59 20.10
C LEU A 214 -10.59 9.98 18.78
N LYS A 215 -11.59 9.09 18.84
CA LYS A 215 -12.20 8.51 17.63
C LYS A 215 -12.89 9.57 16.75
N ALA A 216 -13.55 10.55 17.36
CA ALA A 216 -14.19 11.65 16.62
C ALA A 216 -13.15 12.54 15.94
N ASP A 217 -12.10 12.92 16.67
CA ASP A 217 -11.00 13.77 16.16
C ASP A 217 -10.27 13.06 14.99
N HIS A 218 -9.93 11.78 15.13
CA HIS A 218 -9.31 10.99 14.05
C HIS A 218 -10.22 10.86 12.82
N ARG A 219 -11.53 10.71 13.00
CA ARG A 219 -12.48 10.67 11.86
C ARG A 219 -12.52 12.00 11.13
N ALA A 220 -12.58 13.11 11.87
CA ALA A 220 -12.56 14.44 11.27
C ALA A 220 -11.24 14.72 10.52
N GLU A 221 -10.11 14.26 11.07
CA GLU A 221 -8.80 14.35 10.41
C GLU A 221 -8.74 13.51 9.12
N LEU A 222 -9.24 12.27 9.15
CA LEU A 222 -9.33 11.43 7.96
C LEU A 222 -10.21 12.06 6.87
N GLU A 223 -11.37 12.61 7.23
CA GLU A 223 -12.24 13.32 6.29
C GLU A 223 -11.55 14.55 5.67
N LEU A 224 -10.78 15.29 6.47
CA LEU A 224 -9.98 16.42 5.98
C LEU A 224 -8.91 15.96 5.00
N ILE A 225 -8.15 14.92 5.34
CA ILE A 225 -7.10 14.35 4.48
C ILE A 225 -7.70 13.83 3.16
N GLU A 226 -8.83 13.12 3.22
CA GLU A 226 -9.50 12.62 2.02
C GLU A 226 -9.96 13.76 1.10
N LYS A 227 -10.57 14.80 1.68
CA LYS A 227 -11.01 15.98 0.94
C LYS A 227 -9.83 16.73 0.30
N GLU A 228 -8.71 16.85 1.01
CA GLU A 228 -7.52 17.53 0.50
C GLU A 228 -6.79 16.70 -0.57
N LYS A 229 -6.69 15.38 -0.38
CA LYS A 229 -6.21 14.45 -1.42
C LYS A 229 -7.06 14.57 -2.68
N GLN A 230 -8.38 14.58 -2.55
CA GLN A 230 -9.29 14.70 -3.69
C GLN A 230 -9.05 16.03 -4.42
N ARG A 231 -8.96 17.14 -3.68
CA ARG A 231 -8.62 18.45 -4.23
C ARG A 231 -7.26 18.48 -4.94
N LEU A 232 -6.22 17.89 -4.35
CA LEU A 232 -4.90 17.80 -4.96
C LEU A 232 -4.93 16.98 -6.25
N THR A 233 -5.68 15.88 -6.24
CA THR A 233 -5.88 15.04 -7.43
C THR A 233 -6.58 15.83 -8.53
N GLU A 234 -7.64 16.56 -8.21
CA GLU A 234 -8.35 17.43 -9.15
C GLU A 234 -7.44 18.54 -9.70
N ASP A 235 -6.59 19.16 -8.88
CA ASP A 235 -5.64 20.19 -9.30
C ASP A 235 -4.52 19.63 -10.19
N LEU A 236 -3.99 18.45 -9.84
CA LEU A 236 -3.05 17.70 -10.67
C LEU A 236 -3.66 17.33 -12.02
N ILE A 237 -4.88 16.81 -12.03
CA ILE A 237 -5.64 16.53 -13.26
C ILE A 237 -5.81 17.83 -14.04
N ALA A 238 -6.22 18.93 -13.42
CA ALA A 238 -6.35 20.21 -14.12
C ALA A 238 -5.01 20.68 -14.73
N ARG A 239 -3.90 20.54 -14.01
CA ARG A 239 -2.58 21.02 -14.44
C ARG A 239 -1.99 20.22 -15.59
N TYR A 240 -2.08 18.89 -15.51
CA TYR A 240 -1.42 17.99 -16.47
C TYR A 240 -2.37 17.50 -17.57
N ASN A 241 -3.68 17.79 -17.45
CA ASN A 241 -4.69 17.37 -18.41
C ASN A 241 -5.26 18.60 -19.16
N PRO A 242 -4.60 19.08 -20.24
CA PRO A 242 -5.02 20.28 -20.96
C PRO A 242 -6.39 20.13 -21.65
N LYS A 243 -7.30 21.08 -21.40
CA LYS A 243 -8.60 21.15 -22.08
C LYS A 243 -8.50 22.02 -23.34
N PHE A 244 -8.73 21.45 -24.51
CA PHE A 244 -8.66 22.13 -25.81
C PHE A 244 -10.03 22.63 -26.28
N ALA A 245 -10.75 23.34 -25.41
CA ALA A 245 -12.13 23.77 -25.68
C ALA A 245 -12.24 25.05 -26.53
N ARG A 246 -11.16 25.85 -26.65
CA ARG A 246 -11.12 27.13 -27.36
C ARG A 246 -9.83 27.29 -28.17
N GLY A 247 -9.82 28.25 -29.09
CA GLY A 247 -8.65 28.57 -29.91
C GLY A 247 -8.47 27.64 -31.12
N GLU A 248 -7.28 27.71 -31.73
CA GLU A 248 -6.96 27.01 -32.99
C GLU A 248 -7.10 25.49 -32.86
N ILE A 249 -6.62 24.91 -31.77
CA ILE A 249 -6.68 23.45 -31.53
C ILE A 249 -8.15 22.98 -31.46
N ALA A 250 -9.02 23.72 -30.77
CA ALA A 250 -10.44 23.41 -30.71
C ALA A 250 -11.10 23.46 -32.10
N SER A 251 -10.70 24.41 -32.94
CA SER A 251 -11.21 24.49 -34.31
C SER A 251 -10.83 23.26 -35.14
N ILE A 252 -9.59 22.78 -34.99
CA ILE A 252 -9.06 21.61 -35.71
C ILE A 252 -9.77 20.32 -35.27
N ILE A 253 -9.94 20.12 -33.96
CA ILE A 253 -10.61 18.94 -33.40
C ILE A 253 -12.07 18.86 -33.87
N ASN A 254 -12.77 20.00 -33.89
CA ASN A 254 -14.20 20.05 -34.20
C ASN A 254 -14.51 19.99 -35.70
N VAL A 255 -13.51 20.12 -36.59
CA VAL A 255 -13.73 19.91 -38.02
C VAL A 255 -14.12 18.45 -38.25
N LYS A 256 -15.32 18.21 -38.76
CA LYS A 256 -15.74 16.88 -39.23
C LYS A 256 -14.82 16.45 -40.37
N SER A 257 -13.97 15.47 -40.11
CA SER A 257 -13.13 14.84 -41.14
C SER A 257 -14.04 14.23 -42.21
N ARG A 258 -14.00 14.76 -43.43
CA ARG A 258 -14.68 14.17 -44.61
C ARG A 258 -13.94 12.97 -45.19
N VAL A 259 -12.76 12.68 -44.68
CA VAL A 259 -11.87 11.66 -45.23
C VAL A 259 -12.35 10.29 -44.74
N LYS A 260 -13.06 9.56 -45.61
CA LYS A 260 -13.05 8.10 -45.53
C LYS A 260 -11.61 7.69 -45.85
N THR A 261 -10.80 7.49 -44.83
CA THR A 261 -9.43 6.99 -44.96
C THR A 261 -9.51 5.54 -45.40
N ALA A 262 -9.71 5.32 -46.71
CA ALA A 262 -9.30 4.07 -47.30
C ALA A 262 -7.81 3.93 -46.98
N LYS A 263 -7.44 2.87 -46.24
CA LYS A 263 -6.03 2.55 -45.98
C LYS A 263 -5.32 2.61 -47.33
N ALA A 264 -4.50 3.64 -47.51
CA ALA A 264 -3.75 3.80 -48.74
C ALA A 264 -2.74 2.66 -48.75
N ASP A 265 -3.00 1.63 -49.55
CA ASP A 265 -2.04 0.57 -49.86
C ASP A 265 -0.98 1.20 -50.77
N ASN A 266 -0.10 2.00 -50.15
CA ASN A 266 0.99 2.67 -50.81
C ASN A 266 2.05 1.60 -51.08
N LYS A 267 1.93 0.91 -52.21
CA LYS A 267 2.98 0.03 -52.70
C LYS A 267 4.05 0.86 -53.39
N TYR A 268 5.29 0.44 -53.19
CA TYR A 268 6.43 1.02 -53.88
C TYR A 268 6.35 0.76 -55.39
N ASP A 269 6.56 1.80 -56.20
CA ASP A 269 6.62 1.70 -57.66
C ASP A 269 8.08 1.84 -58.12
N ARG A 270 8.58 0.81 -58.81
CA ARG A 270 9.96 0.74 -59.31
C ARG A 270 10.28 1.83 -60.33
N ILE A 271 9.27 2.34 -61.05
CA ILE A 271 9.46 3.41 -62.04
C ILE A 271 10.08 4.65 -61.39
N LEU A 272 9.80 4.89 -60.09
CA LEU A 272 10.38 6.02 -59.36
C LEU A 272 11.88 5.86 -59.08
N ALA A 273 12.39 4.63 -58.89
CA ALA A 273 13.83 4.39 -58.77
C ALA A 273 14.54 4.46 -60.12
N ASP A 274 13.94 3.90 -61.16
CA ASP A 274 14.50 3.91 -62.52
C ASP A 274 14.80 5.34 -62.98
N GLU A 275 13.96 6.30 -62.56
CA GLU A 275 14.04 7.72 -62.92
C GLU A 275 14.77 8.55 -61.85
N GLY A 276 15.33 7.90 -60.82
CA GLY A 276 16.12 8.56 -59.76
C GLY A 276 15.33 9.50 -58.85
N ILE A 277 14.00 9.32 -58.77
CA ILE A 277 13.09 10.16 -57.98
C ILE A 277 13.02 9.69 -56.52
N LEU A 278 12.87 8.39 -56.31
CA LEU A 278 12.76 7.78 -54.97
C LEU A 278 13.28 6.35 -55.00
N SER A 279 14.22 6.02 -54.14
CA SER A 279 14.70 4.64 -53.98
C SER A 279 13.80 3.81 -53.08
N GLU A 280 13.87 2.48 -53.24
CA GLU A 280 13.15 1.53 -52.39
C GLU A 280 13.54 1.66 -50.91
N ALA A 281 14.83 1.93 -50.64
CA ALA A 281 15.33 2.16 -49.29
C ALA A 281 14.73 3.43 -48.65
N GLU A 282 14.67 4.54 -49.39
CA GLU A 282 14.05 5.78 -48.92
C GLU A 282 12.55 5.60 -48.68
N PHE A 283 11.86 4.89 -49.58
CA PHE A 283 10.45 4.54 -49.41
C PHE A 283 10.22 3.76 -48.10
N HIS A 284 10.99 2.70 -47.86
CA HIS A 284 10.88 1.92 -46.62
C HIS A 284 11.24 2.72 -45.36
N GLN A 285 12.17 3.67 -45.45
CA GLN A 285 12.45 4.58 -44.34
C GLN A 285 11.25 5.49 -44.01
N ILE A 286 10.55 6.00 -45.03
CA ILE A 286 9.34 6.80 -44.85
C ILE A 286 8.24 5.94 -44.20
N ASP A 287 8.00 4.74 -44.72
CA ASP A 287 7.00 3.82 -44.15
C ASP A 287 7.34 3.46 -42.69
N LYS A 288 8.60 3.13 -42.39
CA LYS A 288 9.03 2.85 -41.02
C LYS A 288 8.79 4.02 -40.07
N LYS A 289 9.03 5.27 -40.51
CA LYS A 289 8.74 6.47 -39.69
C LYS A 289 7.24 6.60 -39.42
N VAL A 290 6.41 6.37 -40.42
CA VAL A 290 4.94 6.35 -40.29
C VAL A 290 4.50 5.29 -39.28
N GLN A 291 4.97 4.04 -39.42
CA GLN A 291 4.61 2.97 -38.48
C GLN A 291 5.08 3.28 -37.05
N SER A 292 6.29 3.82 -36.91
CA SER A 292 6.85 4.20 -35.60
C SER A 292 6.01 5.29 -34.93
N GLN A 293 5.53 6.27 -35.71
CA GLN A 293 4.65 7.32 -35.19
C GLN A 293 3.29 6.77 -34.77
N LYS A 294 2.72 5.81 -35.52
CA LYS A 294 1.47 5.13 -35.11
C LYS A 294 1.63 4.42 -33.76
N VAL A 295 2.73 3.70 -33.55
CA VAL A 295 3.03 3.06 -32.27
C VAL A 295 3.10 4.09 -31.13
N LEU A 296 3.72 5.25 -31.35
CA LEU A 296 3.77 6.32 -30.35
C LEU A 296 2.38 6.88 -30.03
N ILE A 297 1.54 7.12 -31.03
CA ILE A 297 0.16 7.61 -30.83
C ILE A 297 -0.66 6.58 -30.05
N SER A 298 -0.57 5.29 -30.41
CA SER A 298 -1.27 4.22 -29.69
C SER A 298 -0.81 4.10 -28.24
N GLY A 299 0.50 4.16 -27.98
CA GLY A 299 1.03 4.17 -26.61
C GLY A 299 0.58 5.39 -25.80
N LEU A 300 0.40 6.54 -26.44
CA LEU A 300 -0.20 7.71 -25.79
C LEU A 300 -1.69 7.50 -25.52
N GLN A 301 -2.46 6.92 -26.44
CA GLN A 301 -3.89 6.65 -26.28
C GLN A 301 -4.21 5.64 -25.15
N GLU A 302 -3.27 4.74 -24.83
CA GLU A 302 -3.42 3.80 -23.70
C GLU A 302 -3.39 4.48 -22.33
N VAL A 303 -2.87 5.70 -22.25
CA VAL A 303 -2.92 6.51 -21.02
C VAL A 303 -4.37 6.92 -20.77
N GLY A 304 -4.89 6.61 -19.57
CA GLY A 304 -6.28 6.89 -19.16
C GLY A 304 -6.57 8.38 -18.93
N TYR A 305 -6.49 9.21 -19.96
CA TYR A 305 -6.83 10.63 -19.87
C TYR A 305 -8.34 10.82 -19.68
N GLU A 306 -8.73 11.70 -18.75
CA GLU A 306 -10.14 12.02 -18.49
C GLU A 306 -10.69 13.23 -19.27
N ASN A 307 -9.90 13.88 -20.12
CA ASN A 307 -10.24 15.17 -20.75
C ASN A 307 -10.27 15.10 -22.29
N SER A 308 -9.94 16.20 -22.99
CA SER A 308 -9.93 16.28 -24.45
C SER A 308 -8.69 15.66 -25.14
N VAL A 309 -7.68 15.19 -24.39
CA VAL A 309 -6.46 14.61 -24.99
C VAL A 309 -6.74 13.40 -25.88
N PRO A 310 -7.58 12.42 -25.51
CA PRO A 310 -7.92 11.30 -26.39
C PRO A 310 -8.49 11.78 -27.73
N THR A 311 -9.41 12.75 -27.70
CA THR A 311 -9.98 13.33 -28.93
C THR A 311 -8.94 14.04 -29.79
N VAL A 312 -7.92 14.67 -29.18
CA VAL A 312 -6.81 15.28 -29.91
C VAL A 312 -5.94 14.21 -30.56
N LEU A 313 -5.62 13.13 -29.84
CA LEU A 313 -4.82 12.02 -30.36
C LEU A 313 -5.54 11.33 -31.52
N ASP A 314 -6.85 11.09 -31.40
CA ASP A 314 -7.66 10.54 -32.48
C ASP A 314 -7.67 11.47 -33.71
N LYS A 315 -7.80 12.78 -33.48
CA LYS A 315 -7.75 13.75 -34.57
C LYS A 315 -6.38 13.79 -35.23
N LEU A 316 -5.31 13.68 -34.45
CA LEU A 316 -3.93 13.66 -34.94
C LEU A 316 -3.68 12.42 -35.80
N ASP A 317 -4.17 11.25 -35.37
CA ASP A 317 -4.10 10.00 -36.15
C ASP A 317 -4.87 10.12 -37.48
N GLN A 318 -6.08 10.68 -37.45
CA GLN A 318 -6.85 10.93 -38.67
C GLN A 318 -6.16 11.88 -39.65
N LEU A 319 -5.54 12.96 -39.14
CA LEU A 319 -4.79 13.91 -39.97
C LEU A 319 -3.56 13.25 -40.57
N LEU A 320 -2.85 12.42 -39.80
CA LEU A 320 -1.71 11.65 -40.27
C LEU A 320 -2.12 10.70 -41.41
N ASP A 321 -3.19 9.93 -41.22
CA ASP A 321 -3.72 9.04 -42.25
C ASP A 321 -4.15 9.81 -43.52
N SER A 322 -4.74 11.00 -43.36
CA SER A 322 -5.06 11.88 -44.50
C SER A 322 -3.80 12.28 -45.26
N VAL A 323 -2.78 12.78 -44.55
CA VAL A 323 -1.51 13.21 -45.14
C VAL A 323 -0.83 12.06 -45.88
N ILE A 324 -0.77 10.87 -45.28
CA ILE A 324 -0.19 9.66 -45.91
C ILE A 324 -0.96 9.28 -47.18
N SER A 325 -2.29 9.39 -47.16
CA SER A 325 -3.13 9.11 -48.31
C SER A 325 -2.91 10.11 -49.43
N ASP A 326 -2.87 11.41 -49.11
CA ASP A 326 -2.67 12.50 -50.07
C ASP A 326 -1.30 12.38 -50.75
N TYR A 327 -0.22 12.18 -49.99
CA TYR A 327 1.10 11.93 -50.55
C TYR A 327 1.13 10.63 -51.36
N GLY A 328 0.51 9.56 -50.87
CA GLY A 328 0.40 8.30 -51.61
C GLY A 328 -0.28 8.44 -52.97
N ASN A 329 -1.34 9.26 -53.04
CA ASN A 329 -2.02 9.59 -54.28
C ASN A 329 -1.12 10.40 -55.24
N LEU A 330 -0.37 11.37 -54.72
CA LEU A 330 0.60 12.13 -55.52
C LEU A 330 1.66 11.24 -56.13
N TRP A 331 2.24 10.32 -55.35
CA TRP A 331 3.24 9.37 -55.85
C TRP A 331 2.70 8.45 -56.93
N ARG A 332 1.51 7.88 -56.72
CA ARG A 332 0.84 7.04 -57.73
C ARG A 332 0.53 7.80 -59.00
N SER A 333 0.06 9.05 -58.88
CA SER A 333 -0.21 9.89 -60.05
C SER A 333 1.07 10.21 -60.82
N LEU A 334 2.16 10.52 -60.11
CA LEU A 334 3.46 10.78 -60.73
C LEU A 334 4.01 9.54 -61.44
N ALA A 335 3.99 8.38 -60.77
CA ALA A 335 4.42 7.12 -61.36
C ALA A 335 3.60 6.75 -62.60
N GLY A 336 2.28 6.93 -62.55
CA GLY A 336 1.38 6.73 -63.70
C GLY A 336 1.72 7.63 -64.88
N GLN A 337 1.87 8.94 -64.66
CA GLN A 337 2.25 9.88 -65.72
C GLN A 337 3.64 9.58 -66.32
N LEU A 338 4.57 9.11 -65.48
CA LEU A 338 5.91 8.76 -65.91
C LEU A 338 5.90 7.48 -66.74
N GLY A 339 5.10 6.48 -66.33
CA GLY A 339 4.81 5.28 -67.10
C GLY A 339 4.22 5.60 -68.48
N GLU A 340 3.17 6.41 -68.54
CA GLU A 340 2.53 6.82 -69.80
C GLU A 340 3.52 7.55 -70.74
N LYS A 341 4.34 8.47 -70.20
CA LYS A 341 5.37 9.15 -71.00
C LYS A 341 6.43 8.19 -71.51
N LYS A 342 6.86 7.23 -70.68
CA LYS A 342 7.85 6.21 -71.05
C LYS A 342 7.32 5.29 -72.14
N GLU A 343 6.08 4.84 -72.05
CA GLU A 343 5.43 4.05 -73.11
C GLU A 343 5.33 4.82 -74.43
N ARG A 344 4.99 6.11 -74.37
CA ARG A 344 4.94 6.98 -75.55
C ARG A 344 6.32 7.18 -76.17
N LEU A 345 7.36 7.40 -75.36
CA LEU A 345 8.74 7.50 -75.84
C LEU A 345 9.23 6.20 -76.47
N ASN A 346 8.91 5.05 -75.87
CA ASN A 346 9.22 3.74 -76.44
C ASN A 346 8.54 3.53 -77.80
N SER A 347 7.29 4.00 -77.95
CA SER A 347 6.57 3.95 -79.23
C SER A 347 7.27 4.81 -80.30
N TYR A 348 7.80 5.98 -79.93
CA TYR A 348 8.57 6.82 -80.85
C TYR A 348 9.94 6.20 -81.19
N ASP A 349 10.63 5.62 -80.22
CA ASP A 349 11.90 4.91 -80.44
C ASP A 349 11.70 3.74 -81.43
N TYR A 350 10.63 2.96 -81.25
CA TYR A 350 10.26 1.90 -82.19
C TYR A 350 10.00 2.43 -83.60
N ALA A 351 9.22 3.50 -83.75
CA ALA A 351 8.90 4.09 -85.05
C ALA A 351 10.17 4.62 -85.76
N LEU A 352 11.07 5.27 -85.02
CA LEU A 352 12.34 5.77 -85.56
C LEU A 352 13.29 4.63 -85.96
N LYS A 353 13.38 3.57 -85.15
CA LYS A 353 14.11 2.33 -85.50
C LYS A 353 13.58 1.72 -86.78
N TYR A 354 12.26 1.54 -86.88
CA TYR A 354 11.63 1.00 -88.08
C TYR A 354 11.93 1.86 -89.32
N LEU A 355 11.82 3.20 -89.20
CA LEU A 355 12.15 4.13 -90.28
C LEU A 355 13.62 4.07 -90.71
N ALA A 356 14.55 3.92 -89.76
CA ALA A 356 15.98 3.77 -90.06
C ALA A 356 16.25 2.46 -90.79
N MET A 357 15.67 1.35 -90.31
CA MET A 357 15.78 0.04 -90.94
C MET A 357 15.20 0.01 -92.37
N THR A 358 14.01 0.56 -92.59
CA THR A 358 13.38 0.60 -93.92
C THR A 358 14.11 1.56 -94.87
N GLY A 359 14.55 2.71 -94.36
CA GLY A 359 15.32 3.69 -95.14
C GLY A 359 16.78 3.27 -95.42
N ARG A 360 17.29 2.24 -94.72
CA ARG A 360 18.72 1.86 -94.70
C ARG A 360 19.64 3.01 -94.27
N GLU A 361 19.15 3.84 -93.37
CA GLU A 361 19.87 5.00 -92.86
C GLU A 361 20.45 4.72 -91.48
N THR A 362 21.57 5.36 -91.12
CA THR A 362 22.19 5.15 -89.80
C THR A 362 21.48 5.93 -88.70
N GLY A 363 20.78 7.00 -89.05
CA GLY A 363 20.07 7.84 -88.10
C GLY A 363 19.35 9.02 -88.75
N TYR A 364 18.69 9.82 -87.92
CA TYR A 364 17.94 11.00 -88.33
C TYR A 364 18.12 12.15 -87.33
N VAL A 365 18.02 13.37 -87.82
CA VAL A 365 17.91 14.56 -86.96
C VAL A 365 16.51 14.61 -86.35
N ILE A 366 16.40 14.71 -85.03
CA ILE A 366 15.11 14.76 -84.33
C ILE A 366 14.76 16.19 -83.95
N ASP A 367 15.71 16.94 -83.37
CA ASP A 367 15.53 18.35 -83.05
C ASP A 367 16.76 19.17 -83.47
N PRO A 368 16.66 19.95 -84.57
CA PRO A 368 17.74 20.82 -85.07
C PRO A 368 17.73 22.23 -84.46
N ARG A 369 16.86 22.55 -83.48
CA ARG A 369 16.67 23.94 -83.01
C ARG A 369 17.92 24.56 -82.39
N ASP A 370 18.76 23.77 -81.73
CA ASP A 370 20.05 24.20 -81.18
C ASP A 370 21.21 23.57 -81.96
N PRO A 371 21.89 24.31 -82.87
CA PRO A 371 23.04 23.79 -83.63
C PRO A 371 24.22 23.35 -82.76
N LYS A 372 24.30 23.79 -81.50
CA LYS A 372 25.36 23.37 -80.57
C LYS A 372 25.03 22.05 -79.86
N ARG A 373 23.75 21.67 -79.80
CA ARG A 373 23.24 20.46 -79.15
C ARG A 373 21.94 20.00 -79.81
N MET A 374 22.04 19.51 -81.04
CA MET A 374 20.92 18.92 -81.76
C MET A 374 20.62 17.55 -81.18
N ILE A 375 19.34 17.18 -81.11
CA ILE A 375 18.94 15.82 -80.74
C ILE A 375 18.92 14.98 -82.01
N VAL A 376 19.64 13.87 -81.99
CA VAL A 376 19.72 12.95 -83.12
C VAL A 376 19.37 11.54 -82.67
N PHE A 377 18.66 10.84 -83.54
CA PHE A 377 18.42 9.42 -83.41
C PHE A 377 19.47 8.69 -84.23
N ILE A 378 20.11 7.69 -83.63
CA ILE A 378 21.05 6.80 -84.31
C ILE A 378 20.66 5.39 -83.91
N ASP A 379 20.60 4.49 -84.89
CA ASP A 379 20.27 3.10 -84.62
C ASP A 379 21.32 2.47 -83.69
N GLN A 380 20.86 1.75 -82.68
CA GLN A 380 21.69 1.12 -81.65
C GLN A 380 22.62 0.04 -82.21
N ILE A 381 22.37 -0.46 -83.42
CA ILE A 381 23.29 -1.36 -84.14
C ILE A 381 24.66 -0.68 -84.36
N TYR A 382 24.69 0.66 -84.45
CA TYR A 382 25.92 1.42 -84.58
C TYR A 382 26.45 1.86 -83.21
N SER A 383 27.69 1.46 -82.89
CA SER A 383 28.37 1.90 -81.67
C SER A 383 28.96 3.30 -81.86
N VAL A 384 28.30 4.32 -81.30
CA VAL A 384 28.74 5.72 -81.36
C VAL A 384 29.60 6.06 -80.14
N LYS A 385 30.80 6.58 -80.39
CA LYS A 385 31.71 7.12 -79.38
C LYS A 385 31.66 8.65 -79.38
N LYS A 386 32.03 9.22 -78.23
CA LYS A 386 32.16 10.67 -78.08
C LYS A 386 33.22 11.20 -79.04
N GLY A 387 32.84 12.13 -79.92
CA GLY A 387 33.73 12.71 -80.91
C GLY A 387 33.59 12.12 -82.31
N ASP A 388 32.79 11.08 -82.48
CA ASP A 388 32.52 10.50 -83.80
C ASP A 388 31.90 11.53 -84.73
N VAL A 389 32.24 11.42 -86.01
CA VAL A 389 31.79 12.39 -87.03
C VAL A 389 30.74 11.75 -87.92
N ALA A 390 29.63 12.46 -88.08
CA ALA A 390 28.58 12.10 -89.01
C ALA A 390 28.30 13.23 -90.01
N TYR A 391 27.69 12.88 -91.12
CA TYR A 391 27.22 13.83 -92.12
C TYR A 391 25.70 13.87 -92.13
N VAL A 392 25.16 15.09 -92.25
CA VAL A 392 23.73 15.33 -92.38
C VAL A 392 23.42 15.52 -93.86
N PHE A 393 22.43 14.77 -94.35
CA PHE A 393 21.99 14.77 -95.75
C PHE A 393 20.55 15.25 -95.87
N LYS A 394 20.30 16.05 -96.91
CA LYS A 394 18.96 16.45 -97.32
C LYS A 394 18.56 15.71 -98.59
N ASN A 395 17.45 14.96 -98.55
CA ASN A 395 16.88 14.22 -99.68
C ASN A 395 17.90 13.35 -100.46
N ASP A 396 18.76 12.63 -99.73
CA ASP A 396 19.60 11.50 -100.21
C ASP A 396 20.80 11.84 -101.09
N ALA A 397 20.85 13.04 -101.67
CA ALA A 397 21.87 13.37 -102.67
C ALA A 397 22.96 14.32 -102.16
N ILE A 398 22.70 15.08 -101.10
CA ILE A 398 23.52 16.25 -100.77
C ILE A 398 23.89 16.28 -99.28
N PRO A 399 25.18 16.17 -98.92
CA PRO A 399 25.63 16.47 -97.57
C PRO A 399 25.56 17.98 -97.34
N ILE A 400 24.84 18.39 -96.30
CA ILE A 400 24.60 19.80 -95.95
C ILE A 400 25.43 20.26 -94.75
N ALA A 401 25.76 19.35 -93.84
CA ALA A 401 26.55 19.67 -92.66
C ALA A 401 27.37 18.46 -92.17
N LYS A 402 28.46 18.75 -91.47
CA LYS A 402 29.27 17.80 -90.73
C LYS A 402 29.06 18.03 -89.24
N VAL A 403 28.70 16.97 -88.52
CA VAL A 403 28.36 17.03 -87.10
C VAL A 403 29.27 16.11 -86.28
N VAL A 404 29.50 16.48 -85.04
CA VAL A 404 30.20 15.66 -84.03
C VAL A 404 29.18 15.11 -83.06
N LEU A 405 29.23 13.81 -82.81
CA LEU A 405 28.30 13.09 -81.97
C LEU A 405 28.81 12.98 -80.52
N TYR A 406 27.85 13.10 -79.60
CA TYR A 406 28.05 13.02 -78.16
C TYR A 406 26.97 12.08 -77.60
N PRO A 407 27.31 10.80 -77.29
CA PRO A 407 26.38 9.92 -76.61
C PRO A 407 26.12 10.43 -75.19
N GLU A 408 24.85 10.58 -74.81
CA GLU A 408 24.40 11.04 -73.50
C GLU A 408 23.44 9.98 -72.88
N LYS A 409 23.13 10.12 -71.58
CA LYS A 409 22.14 9.23 -70.94
C LYS A 409 20.77 9.48 -71.57
N GLY A 410 20.28 8.50 -72.35
CA GLY A 410 18.97 8.55 -72.99
C GLY A 410 18.95 8.93 -74.49
N GLY A 411 20.11 9.07 -75.15
CA GLY A 411 20.17 9.31 -76.59
C GLY A 411 21.52 9.81 -77.09
N VAL A 412 21.57 10.31 -78.33
CA VAL A 412 22.77 10.92 -78.90
C VAL A 412 22.48 12.39 -79.22
N THR A 413 23.39 13.28 -78.82
CA THR A 413 23.35 14.69 -79.24
C THR A 413 24.43 14.95 -80.28
N ALA A 414 24.19 15.93 -81.14
CA ALA A 414 25.10 16.30 -82.21
C ALA A 414 25.38 17.80 -82.21
N LYS A 415 26.65 18.16 -82.45
CA LYS A 415 27.08 19.54 -82.61
C LYS A 415 27.51 19.79 -84.04
N VAL A 416 27.01 20.85 -84.66
CA VAL A 416 27.47 21.26 -86.00
C VAL A 416 28.94 21.69 -85.93
N LYS A 417 29.81 20.96 -86.65
CA LYS A 417 31.24 21.28 -86.79
C LYS A 417 31.47 22.23 -87.95
N GLU A 418 30.79 21.94 -89.06
CA GLU A 418 31.00 22.62 -90.33
C GLU A 418 29.71 22.55 -91.15
N ILE A 419 29.33 23.67 -91.75
CA ILE A 419 28.20 23.76 -92.68
C ILE A 419 28.78 23.64 -94.09
N LEU A 420 28.41 22.57 -94.80
CA LEU A 420 28.94 22.28 -96.14
C LEU A 420 28.16 23.01 -97.22
N LYS A 421 26.87 23.29 -96.97
CA LYS A 421 26.01 24.09 -97.84
C LYS A 421 25.12 25.00 -97.00
N PRO A 422 24.76 26.21 -97.47
CA PRO A 422 23.91 27.16 -96.76
C PRO A 422 22.43 26.75 -96.77
N ILE A 423 22.16 25.48 -96.47
CA ILE A 423 20.83 24.88 -96.38
C ILE A 423 20.56 24.61 -94.90
N LYS A 424 19.38 24.98 -94.43
CA LYS A 424 18.96 24.76 -93.04
C LYS A 424 18.75 23.27 -92.78
N ILE A 425 19.29 22.79 -91.66
CA ILE A 425 19.04 21.45 -91.11
C ILE A 425 17.60 21.41 -90.58
N GLU A 426 16.85 20.40 -90.99
CA GLU A 426 15.45 20.18 -90.64
C GLU A 426 15.25 18.83 -89.90
N PRO A 427 14.15 18.68 -89.14
CA PRO A 427 13.82 17.37 -88.57
C PRO A 427 13.68 16.31 -89.67
N PHE A 428 14.13 15.10 -89.37
CA PHE A 428 14.22 13.93 -90.25
C PHE A 428 15.23 14.04 -91.39
N ASP A 429 16.11 15.05 -91.40
CA ASP A 429 17.31 15.00 -92.24
C ASP A 429 18.15 13.78 -91.85
N LYS A 430 18.70 13.09 -92.85
CA LYS A 430 19.38 11.80 -92.70
C LYS A 430 20.77 11.99 -92.11
N ILE A 431 21.16 11.07 -91.23
CA ILE A 431 22.50 11.02 -90.66
C ILE A 431 23.19 9.77 -91.17
N LEU A 432 24.38 9.96 -91.72
CA LEU A 432 25.28 8.89 -92.12
C LEU A 432 26.58 8.98 -91.31
N LEU A 433 26.83 7.92 -90.54
CA LEU A 433 28.08 7.73 -89.80
C LEU A 433 29.23 7.49 -90.77
N LYS A 434 30.35 8.18 -90.56
CA LYS A 434 31.61 7.83 -91.22
C LYS A 434 32.17 6.59 -90.53
N LEU A 435 31.91 5.40 -91.06
CA LEU A 435 32.56 4.17 -90.63
C LEU A 435 34.05 4.27 -91.01
N GLU A 436 34.91 4.63 -90.07
CA GLU A 436 36.34 4.39 -90.24
C GLU A 436 36.55 2.87 -90.12
N VAL A 437 36.82 2.23 -91.25
CA VAL A 437 37.33 0.86 -91.28
C VAL A 437 38.66 0.91 -90.54
N ALA A 438 38.72 0.31 -89.35
CA ALA A 438 39.98 0.14 -88.66
C ALA A 438 40.91 -0.71 -89.56
N PRO A 439 42.18 -0.31 -89.77
CA PRO A 439 43.13 -1.09 -90.55
C PRO A 439 43.47 -2.43 -89.89
#